data_AF-A0AAW8I995-F1
#
_entry.id   AF-A0AAW8I995-F1
#
_cell.length_a   1.000
_cell.length_b   1.000
_cell.length_c   1.000
_cell.angle_alpha   90.00
_cell.angle_beta   90.00
_cell.angle_gamma   90.00
#
_symmetry.space_group_name_H-M   'P 1'
#
loop_
_entity.id
_entity.type
_entity.pdbx_description
1 polymer ?
#
loop_
_entity_poly.entity_id
_entity_poly.type
_entity_poly.pdbx_seq_one_letter_code
_entity_poly.pdbx_strand_id
1 'polypeptide(L)' 'MEKLDLLILTYLSQGLKIGEIPKQLSDNESIVASKSNIEKRLTKLRKICGAKTLFHLAVIAKERRII' A
#
# COMPACT_ATOMS: atom_id res chain seq x y z
N MET A 1 0.78 -11.22 4.85
CA MET A 1 1.02 -10.02 4.03
C MET A 1 2.29 -10.27 3.25
N GLU A 2 2.30 -10.01 1.94
CA GLU A 2 3.53 -10.13 1.16
C GLU A 2 4.35 -8.85 1.28
N LYS A 3 5.64 -8.92 0.91
CA LYS A 3 6.56 -7.78 0.92
C LYS A 3 6.02 -6.58 0.11
N LEU A 4 5.31 -6.87 -0.97
CA LEU A 4 4.66 -5.88 -1.83
C LEU A 4 3.51 -5.15 -1.11
N ASP A 5 2.74 -5.82 -0.25
CA ASP A 5 1.70 -5.17 0.56
C ASP A 5 2.31 -4.16 1.55
N LEU A 6 3.43 -4.52 2.18
CA LEU A 6 4.16 -3.66 3.10
C LEU A 6 4.69 -2.41 2.40
N LEU A 7 5.29 -2.58 1.22
CA LEU A 7 5.78 -1.45 0.43
C LEU A 7 4.66 -0.51 0.00
N ILE A 8 3.55 -1.06 -0.49
CA ILE A 8 2.37 -0.25 -0.83
C ILE A 8 1.91 0.54 0.39
N LEU A 9 1.84 -0.09 1.58
CA LEU A 9 1.46 0.58 2.82
C LEU A 9 2.45 1.67 3.22
N THR A 10 3.75 1.42 3.11
CA THR A 10 4.81 2.39 3.42
C THR A 10 4.73 3.61 2.50
N TYR A 11 4.66 3.42 1.19
CA TYR A 11 4.51 4.52 0.23
C TYR A 11 3.23 5.30 0.46
N LEU A 12 2.15 4.60 0.80
CA LEU A 12 0.87 5.24 1.07
C LEU A 12 0.89 6.02 2.41
N SER A 13 1.63 5.54 3.41
CA SER A 13 1.91 6.24 4.66
C SER A 13 2.77 7.49 4.46
N GLN A 14 3.65 7.48 3.44
CA GLN A 14 4.40 8.64 2.99
C GLN A 14 3.55 9.65 2.19
N GLY A 15 2.26 9.35 1.95
CA GLY A 15 1.34 10.24 1.23
C GLY A 15 1.33 10.04 -0.28
N LEU A 16 1.96 8.98 -0.81
CA LEU A 16 1.89 8.68 -2.24
C LEU A 16 0.47 8.27 -2.65
N LYS A 17 0.03 8.79 -3.78
CA LYS A 17 -1.23 8.39 -4.42
C LYS A 17 -1.05 7.05 -5.11
N ILE A 18 -2.14 6.28 -5.22
CA ILE A 18 -2.17 4.97 -5.92
C ILE A 18 -1.61 5.05 -7.35
N GLY A 19 -1.71 6.20 -8.02
CA GLY A 19 -1.10 6.41 -9.34
C GLY A 19 0.43 6.48 -9.35
N GLU A 20 1.03 6.94 -8.25
CA GLU A 20 2.48 7.14 -8.12
C GLU A 20 3.18 5.91 -7.51
N ILE A 21 2.49 5.16 -6.66
CA ILE A 21 2.98 3.91 -6.04
C ILE A 21 3.55 2.90 -7.06
N PRO A 22 2.90 2.58 -8.21
CA PRO A 22 3.46 1.64 -9.19
C PRO A 22 4.77 2.14 -9.79
N LYS A 23 4.88 3.46 -10.02
CA LYS A 23 6.07 4.11 -10.54
C LYS A 23 7.21 4.00 -9.52
N GLN A 24 6.95 4.33 -8.26
CA GLN A 24 7.93 4.18 -7.18
C GLN A 24 8.34 2.73 -6.90
N LEU A 25 7.40 1.78 -6.96
CA LEU A 25 7.70 0.35 -6.81
C LEU A 25 8.65 -0.15 -7.90
N SER A 26 8.43 0.28 -9.14
CA SER A 26 9.32 -0.06 -10.25
C SER A 26 10.68 0.62 -10.12
N ASP A 27 10.71 1.88 -9.65
CA ASP A 27 11.95 2.66 -9.54
C ASP A 27 12.86 2.21 -8.37
N ASN A 28 12.27 1.94 -7.19
CA ASN A 28 13.04 1.60 -5.98
C ASN A 28 13.24 0.10 -5.76
N GLU A 29 12.29 -0.75 -6.14
CA GLU A 29 12.36 -2.21 -5.89
C GLU A 29 12.37 -3.04 -7.20
N SER A 30 12.37 -2.42 -8.38
CA SER A 30 12.18 -3.13 -9.68
C SER A 30 10.91 -3.99 -9.72
N ILE A 31 9.92 -3.66 -8.89
CA ILE A 31 8.65 -4.37 -8.84
C ILE A 31 7.68 -3.69 -9.83
N VAL A 32 7.39 -4.40 -10.92
CA VAL A 32 6.38 -3.98 -11.88
C VAL A 32 5.01 -4.44 -11.38
N ALA A 33 4.30 -3.54 -10.72
CA ALA A 33 2.93 -3.75 -10.30
C ALA A 33 1.98 -2.84 -11.08
N SER A 34 1.02 -3.42 -11.80
CA SER A 34 -0.02 -2.63 -12.47
C SER A 34 -0.92 -1.93 -11.46
N LYS A 35 -1.40 -0.73 -11.80
CA LYS A 35 -2.31 0.06 -10.95
C LYS A 35 -3.51 -0.75 -10.45
N SER A 36 -4.14 -1.54 -11.31
CA SER A 36 -5.25 -2.43 -10.95
C SER A 36 -4.87 -3.50 -9.93
N ASN A 37 -3.62 -3.98 -9.95
CA ASN A 37 -3.12 -4.96 -9.00
C ASN A 37 -2.93 -4.32 -7.62
N ILE A 38 -2.35 -3.11 -7.58
CA ILE A 38 -2.19 -2.31 -6.36
C ILE A 38 -3.56 -2.00 -5.76
N GLU A 39 -4.54 -1.57 -6.57
CA GLU A 39 -5.90 -1.31 -6.10
C GLU A 39 -6.58 -2.54 -5.50
N LYS A 40 -6.43 -3.71 -6.13
CA LYS A 40 -6.93 -4.98 -5.59
C LYS A 40 -6.29 -5.30 -4.25
N ARG A 41 -4.96 -5.18 -4.13
CA ARG A 41 -4.24 -5.41 -2.88
C ARG A 41 -4.65 -4.42 -1.80
N LEU A 42 -4.75 -3.13 -2.14
CA LEU A 42 -5.24 -2.08 -1.24
C LEU A 42 -6.66 -2.32 -0.74
N THR A 43 -7.55 -2.76 -1.63
CA THR A 43 -8.92 -3.12 -1.26
C THR A 43 -8.93 -4.30 -0.30
N LYS A 44 -8.08 -5.31 -0.52
CA LYS A 44 -7.92 -6.46 0.35
C LYS A 44 -7.36 -6.04 1.72
N LEU A 45 -6.32 -5.21 1.74
CA LEU A 45 -5.73 -4.62 2.95
C LEU A 45 -6.74 -3.78 3.73
N ARG A 46 -7.55 -2.95 3.04
CA ARG A 46 -8.67 -2.21 3.65
C ARG A 46 -9.63 -3.14 4.38
N LYS A 47 -10.02 -4.26 3.76
CA LYS A 47 -10.91 -5.24 4.38
C LYS A 47 -10.23 -5.92 5.58
N ILE A 48 -8.96 -6.32 5.46
CA ILE A 48 -8.22 -7.00 6.52
C ILE A 48 -8.03 -6.09 7.75
N CYS A 49 -7.66 -4.83 7.53
CA CYS A 49 -7.45 -3.87 8.60
C CYS A 49 -8.73 -3.17 9.07
N GLY A 50 -9.87 -3.36 8.39
CA GLY A 50 -11.11 -2.64 8.69
C GLY A 50 -11.06 -1.13 8.38
N ALA A 51 -10.16 -0.70 7.49
CA ALA A 51 -9.92 0.71 7.22
C ALA A 51 -10.98 1.31 6.28
N LYS A 52 -11.48 2.51 6.62
CA LYS A 52 -12.43 3.27 5.79
C LYS A 52 -11.75 4.04 4.65
N THR A 53 -10.52 4.50 4.85
CA THR A 53 -9.75 5.23 3.85
C THR A 53 -8.35 4.65 3.73
N LEU A 54 -7.66 4.98 2.64
CA LEU A 54 -6.27 4.59 2.44
C LEU A 54 -5.36 5.18 3.52
N PHE A 55 -5.62 6.43 3.91
CA PHE A 55 -4.92 7.08 5.02
C PHE A 55 -5.14 6.32 6.35
N HIS A 56 -6.38 5.94 6.63
CA HIS A 56 -6.72 5.15 7.81
C HIS A 56 -6.03 3.78 7.79
N LEU A 57 -5.88 3.18 6.60
CA LEU A 57 -5.14 1.94 6.42
C LEU A 57 -3.65 2.11 6.76
N ALA A 58 -3.00 3.17 6.28
CA ALA A 58 -1.61 3.47 6.60
C ALA A 58 -1.40 3.73 8.10
N VAL A 59 -2.32 4.46 8.73
CA VAL A 59 -2.30 4.69 10.18
C VAL A 59 -2.46 3.38 10.95
N ILE A 60 -3.44 2.54 10.61
CA ILE A 60 -3.63 1.23 11.25
C ILE A 60 -2.41 0.33 11.04
N ALA A 61 -1.82 0.35 9.84
CA ALA A 61 -0.62 -0.43 9.56
C ALA A 61 0.56 0.01 10.45
N LYS A 62 0.77 1.32 10.61
CA LYS A 62 1.79 1.88 11.51
C LYS A 62 1.49 1.59 12.98
N GLU A 63 0.23 1.73 13.40
CA GLU A 63 -0.21 1.51 14.77
C GLU A 63 -0.06 0.03 15.18
N ARG A 64 -0.35 -0.89 14.25
CA ARG A 64 -0.13 -2.33 14.43
C ARG A 64 1.33 -2.77 14.27
N ARG A 65 2.28 -1.85 14.08
CA ARG A 65 3.70 -2.13 13.77
C ARG A 65 3.89 -3.11 12.60
N ILE A 66 2.99 -3.03 11.61
CA ILE A 66 3.10 -3.78 10.36
C ILE A 66 4.17 -3.13 9.47
N ILE A 67 4.25 -1.79 9.51
CA ILE A 67 5.26 -0.94 8.87
C ILE A 67 5.92 -0.01 9.87
#